data_AF-U6CQJ4-F1
#
_entry.id   AF-U6CQJ4-F1
#
_cell.length_a   1.000
_cell.length_b   1.000
_cell.length_c   1.000
_cell.angle_alpha   90.00
_cell.angle_beta   90.00
_cell.angle_gamma   90.00
#
_symmetry.space_group_name_H-M   'P 1'
#
loop_
_entity.id
_entity.type
_entity.pdbx_description
1 polymer ?
#
loop_
_entity_poly.entity_id
_entity_poly.type
_entity_poly.pdbx_seq_one_letter_code
_entity_poly.pdbx_strand_id
1 'polypeptide(L)'
;MEGAKVSVDPMAYEAQFFGFTPQTCMLRIYIAFQDYLFEVMQAVEQVILKKLADMPGCEISPIHIRKCTEKFLGFMKGRFDNLFGRMEQLCLQLILRIPPNVLLPEDKPQEMHPCTEEEFQLLQEEIEQLQERYKTEVGAKQALLAELEEQKIVEAKLKQTLAFFDELDNAGRDQGTSDFRESLAFLVQNSRKLQTIRDTVERESKRMKIS
;
A
#
# COMPACT_ATOMS: atom_id res chain seq x y z
N MET A 1 -11.64 7.63 -52.41
CA MET A 1 -12.42 8.61 -51.64
C MET A 1 -12.20 8.29 -50.17
N GLU A 2 -11.21 8.94 -49.56
CA GLU A 2 -10.99 8.90 -48.12
C GLU A 2 -12.20 9.53 -47.43
N GLY A 3 -12.88 8.76 -46.59
CA GLY A 3 -13.87 9.29 -45.68
C GLY A 3 -13.17 10.21 -44.68
N ALA A 4 -13.50 11.50 -44.72
CA ALA A 4 -13.10 12.44 -43.71
C ALA A 4 -13.61 11.95 -42.35
N LYS A 5 -12.72 11.38 -41.54
CA LYS A 5 -12.96 11.15 -40.12
C LYS A 5 -13.11 12.54 -39.49
N VAL A 6 -14.35 12.95 -39.23
CA VAL A 6 -14.62 14.07 -38.32
C VAL A 6 -14.10 13.60 -36.95
N SER A 7 -12.89 14.01 -36.59
CA SER A 7 -12.31 13.69 -35.29
C SER A 7 -13.04 14.52 -34.25
N VAL A 8 -13.98 13.90 -33.56
CA VAL A 8 -14.58 14.48 -32.36
C VAL A 8 -13.51 14.43 -31.26
N ASP A 9 -13.05 15.59 -30.82
CA ASP A 9 -12.18 15.70 -29.64
C ASP A 9 -13.04 15.51 -28.38
N PRO A 10 -12.87 14.42 -27.62
CA PRO A 10 -13.66 14.18 -26.41
C PRO A 10 -13.30 15.12 -25.25
N MET A 11 -12.18 15.86 -25.31
CA MET A 11 -11.70 16.75 -24.23
C MET A 11 -11.67 16.07 -22.85
N ALA A 12 -11.13 14.84 -22.82
CA ALA A 12 -11.13 14.00 -21.62
C ALA A 12 -10.21 14.56 -20.51
N TYR A 13 -9.10 15.19 -20.90
CA TYR A 13 -8.15 15.79 -19.95
C TYR A 13 -8.74 17.03 -19.28
N GLU A 14 -9.46 17.84 -20.04
CA GLU A 14 -10.25 18.95 -19.51
C GLU A 14 -11.35 18.46 -18.57
N ALA A 15 -12.00 17.35 -18.90
CA ALA A 15 -13.03 16.76 -18.04
C ALA A 15 -12.47 16.26 -16.70
N GLN A 16 -11.22 15.75 -16.67
CA GLN A 16 -10.54 15.39 -15.42
C GLN A 16 -10.38 16.61 -14.50
N PHE A 17 -10.00 17.77 -15.06
CA PHE A 17 -9.84 19.00 -14.28
C PHE A 17 -11.16 19.65 -13.87
N PHE A 18 -12.09 19.81 -14.80
CA PHE A 18 -13.34 20.54 -14.57
C PHE A 18 -14.45 19.69 -13.94
N GLY A 19 -14.35 18.36 -14.00
CA GLY A 19 -15.41 17.43 -13.59
C GLY A 19 -16.60 17.36 -14.55
N PHE A 20 -16.53 18.05 -15.68
CA PHE A 20 -17.49 18.01 -16.77
C PHE A 20 -16.80 18.25 -18.12
N THR A 21 -17.40 17.78 -19.21
CA THR A 21 -16.86 18.08 -20.55
C THR A 21 -17.23 19.51 -20.96
N PRO A 22 -16.28 20.31 -21.47
CA PRO A 22 -16.54 21.68 -21.93
C PRO A 22 -17.72 21.82 -22.90
N GLN A 23 -17.90 20.84 -23.79
CA GLN A 23 -19.01 20.77 -24.75
C GLN A 23 -20.37 20.67 -24.04
N THR A 24 -20.47 19.91 -22.95
CA THR A 24 -21.70 19.83 -22.16
C THR A 24 -22.02 21.15 -21.47
N CYS A 25 -21.00 21.86 -20.98
CA CYS A 25 -21.16 23.20 -20.42
C CYS A 25 -21.70 24.17 -21.47
N MET A 26 -21.09 24.19 -22.67
CA MET A 26 -21.53 25.03 -23.78
C MET A 26 -22.96 24.73 -24.22
N LEU A 27 -23.35 23.46 -24.28
CA LEU A 27 -24.72 23.07 -24.57
C LEU A 27 -25.72 23.63 -23.55
N ARG A 28 -25.40 23.57 -22.25
CA ARG A 28 -26.26 24.13 -21.20
C ARG A 28 -26.40 25.65 -21.34
N ILE A 29 -25.31 26.35 -21.65
CA ILE A 29 -25.32 27.80 -21.89
C ILE A 29 -26.15 28.13 -23.14
N TYR A 30 -26.00 27.35 -24.22
CA TYR A 30 -26.78 27.51 -25.45
C TYR A 30 -28.28 27.44 -25.16
N ILE A 31 -28.71 26.39 -24.46
CA ILE A 31 -30.12 26.19 -24.11
C ILE A 31 -30.63 27.35 -23.25
N ALA A 32 -29.88 27.76 -22.22
CA ALA A 32 -30.28 28.88 -21.37
C ALA A 32 -30.44 30.19 -22.15
N PHE A 33 -29.50 30.51 -23.03
CA PHE A 33 -29.56 31.73 -23.86
C PHE A 33 -30.72 31.67 -24.85
N GLN A 34 -30.96 30.50 -25.42
CA GLN A 34 -32.08 30.27 -26.31
C GLN A 34 -33.42 30.46 -25.58
N ASP A 35 -33.58 29.89 -24.38
CA ASP A 35 -34.77 30.02 -23.56
C ASP A 35 -35.05 31.50 -23.23
N TYR A 36 -34.03 32.26 -22.80
CA TYR A 36 -34.17 33.70 -22.55
C TYR A 36 -34.56 34.48 -23.80
N LEU A 37 -34.04 34.12 -24.98
CA LEU A 37 -34.44 34.76 -26.23
C LEU A 37 -35.93 34.53 -26.51
N PHE A 38 -36.44 33.31 -26.31
CA PHE A 38 -37.85 33.01 -26.47
C PHE A 38 -38.73 33.74 -25.45
N GLU A 39 -38.31 33.79 -24.18
CA GLU A 39 -39.04 34.50 -23.12
C GLU A 39 -39.17 36.00 -23.41
N VAL A 40 -38.08 36.66 -23.81
CA VAL A 40 -38.10 38.09 -24.15
C VAL A 40 -38.98 38.34 -25.37
N MET A 41 -38.91 37.48 -26.39
CA MET A 41 -39.76 37.59 -27.58
C MET A 41 -41.25 37.43 -27.24
N GLN A 42 -41.58 36.49 -26.36
CA GLN A 42 -42.95 36.31 -25.87
C GLN A 42 -43.42 37.52 -25.06
N ALA A 43 -42.57 38.10 -24.21
CA ALA A 43 -42.90 39.29 -23.45
C ALA A 43 -43.19 40.49 -24.37
N VAL A 44 -42.36 40.69 -25.40
CA VAL A 44 -42.57 41.75 -26.41
C VAL A 44 -43.90 41.54 -27.15
N GLU A 45 -44.19 40.32 -27.60
CA GLU A 45 -45.46 40.00 -28.27
C GLU A 45 -46.66 40.31 -27.38
N GLN A 46 -46.61 39.91 -26.11
CA GLN A 46 -47.68 40.18 -25.14
C GLN A 46 -47.87 41.67 -24.86
N VAL A 47 -46.79 42.43 -24.74
CA VAL A 47 -46.86 43.89 -24.53
C VAL A 47 -47.50 44.57 -25.73
N ILE A 48 -47.11 44.19 -26.95
CA ILE A 48 -47.70 44.72 -28.18
C ILE A 48 -49.19 44.41 -28.22
N LEU A 49 -49.59 43.16 -27.99
CA LEU A 49 -51.00 42.74 -27.98
C LEU A 49 -51.85 43.51 -26.95
N LYS A 50 -51.34 43.70 -25.73
CA LYS A 50 -52.02 44.49 -24.70
C LYS A 50 -52.21 45.95 -25.13
N LYS A 51 -51.17 46.58 -25.67
CA LYS A 51 -51.23 47.98 -26.12
C LYS A 51 -52.16 48.19 -27.32
N LEU A 52 -52.29 47.18 -28.18
CA LEU A 52 -53.25 47.21 -29.29
C LEU A 52 -54.70 47.06 -28.83
N ALA A 53 -54.96 46.24 -27.82
CA ALA A 53 -56.29 46.11 -27.23
C ALA A 53 -56.79 47.42 -26.60
N ASP A 54 -55.87 48.25 -26.09
CA ASP A 54 -56.17 49.55 -25.48
C ASP A 54 -56.44 50.68 -26.51
N MET A 55 -56.25 50.45 -27.82
CA MET A 55 -56.42 51.46 -28.87
C MET A 55 -57.77 51.31 -29.62
N PRO A 56 -58.72 52.26 -29.48
CA PRO A 56 -59.98 52.22 -30.20
C PRO A 56 -59.77 52.46 -31.71
N GLY A 57 -60.33 51.59 -32.55
CA GLY A 57 -60.31 51.71 -34.03
C GLY A 57 -59.17 50.97 -34.74
N CYS A 58 -58.38 50.15 -34.05
CA CYS A 58 -57.29 49.39 -34.67
C CYS A 58 -57.75 48.01 -35.17
N GLU A 59 -57.75 47.79 -36.48
CA GLU A 59 -58.12 46.49 -37.11
C GLU A 59 -56.91 45.57 -37.39
N ILE A 60 -55.88 45.59 -36.53
CA ILE A 60 -54.73 44.69 -36.69
C ILE A 60 -55.06 43.35 -36.03
N SER A 61 -55.16 42.29 -36.84
CA SER A 61 -55.41 40.94 -36.33
C SER A 61 -54.19 40.39 -35.55
N PRO A 62 -54.40 39.77 -34.38
CA PRO A 62 -53.34 39.13 -33.58
C PRO A 62 -52.48 38.13 -34.36
N ILE A 63 -53.05 37.49 -35.39
CA ILE A 63 -52.36 36.51 -36.24
C ILE A 63 -51.22 37.18 -37.04
N HIS A 64 -51.41 38.42 -37.48
CA HIS A 64 -50.37 39.17 -38.19
C HIS A 64 -49.22 39.55 -37.26
N ILE A 65 -49.52 39.88 -36.00
CA ILE A 65 -48.51 40.16 -34.98
C ILE A 65 -47.71 38.90 -34.68
N ARG A 66 -48.39 37.76 -34.45
CA ARG A 66 -47.74 36.46 -34.24
C ARG A 66 -46.77 36.10 -35.37
N LYS A 67 -47.23 36.22 -36.62
CA LYS A 67 -46.40 35.95 -37.81
C LYS A 67 -45.20 36.91 -37.93
N CYS A 68 -45.38 38.17 -37.52
CA CYS A 68 -44.29 39.16 -37.47
C CYS A 68 -43.25 38.77 -36.41
N THR A 69 -43.69 38.43 -35.19
CA THR A 69 -42.83 37.98 -34.10
C THR A 69 -42.06 36.72 -34.48
N GLU A 70 -42.71 35.73 -35.10
CA GLU A 70 -42.07 34.49 -35.56
C GLU A 70 -41.02 34.76 -36.65
N LYS A 71 -41.31 35.67 -37.60
CA LYS A 71 -40.33 36.06 -38.63
C LYS A 71 -39.11 36.75 -38.02
N PHE A 72 -39.32 37.66 -37.06
CA PHE A 72 -38.22 38.32 -36.37
C PHE A 72 -37.42 37.36 -35.49
N LEU A 73 -38.09 36.44 -34.81
CA LEU A 73 -37.46 35.40 -34.01
C LEU A 73 -36.61 34.46 -34.86
N GLY A 74 -37.08 34.06 -36.04
CA GLY A 74 -36.29 33.28 -37.00
C GLY A 74 -35.01 34.01 -37.43
N PHE A 75 -35.10 35.32 -37.69
CA PHE A 75 -33.93 36.15 -37.99
C PHE A 75 -32.96 36.24 -36.80
N MET A 76 -33.48 36.48 -35.59
CA MET A 76 -32.67 36.56 -34.38
C MET A 76 -31.99 35.24 -34.06
N LYS A 77 -32.68 34.11 -34.20
CA LYS A 77 -32.12 32.77 -34.00
C LYS A 77 -30.96 32.51 -34.95
N GLY A 78 -31.11 32.80 -36.24
CA GLY A 78 -30.02 32.61 -37.22
C GLY A 78 -28.77 33.44 -36.89
N ARG A 79 -28.94 34.68 -36.41
CA ARG A 79 -27.79 35.50 -35.94
C ARG A 79 -27.21 34.98 -34.63
N PHE A 80 -28.06 34.56 -33.71
CA PHE A 80 -27.67 33.98 -32.43
C PHE A 80 -26.82 32.73 -32.63
N ASP A 81 -27.30 31.76 -33.42
CA ASP A 81 -26.59 30.50 -33.67
C ASP A 81 -25.19 30.75 -34.26
N ASN A 82 -25.07 31.70 -35.19
CA ASN A 82 -23.79 32.07 -35.79
C ASN A 82 -22.82 32.74 -34.79
N LEU A 83 -23.31 33.65 -33.96
CA LEU A 83 -22.50 34.33 -32.95
C LEU A 83 -22.12 33.38 -31.81
N PHE A 84 -23.07 32.55 -31.37
CA PHE A 84 -22.84 31.54 -30.35
C PHE A 84 -21.80 30.53 -30.80
N GLY A 85 -21.87 30.00 -32.04
CA GLY A 85 -20.86 29.06 -32.53
C GLY A 85 -19.44 29.63 -32.53
N ARG A 86 -19.27 30.92 -32.84
CA ARG A 86 -17.97 31.61 -32.74
C ARG A 86 -17.52 31.80 -31.29
N MET A 87 -18.43 32.18 -30.41
CA MET A 87 -18.15 32.34 -28.98
C MET A 87 -17.79 31.00 -28.34
N GLU A 88 -18.55 29.95 -28.63
CA GLU A 88 -18.31 28.58 -28.20
C GLU A 88 -16.91 28.13 -28.60
N GLN A 89 -16.54 28.32 -29.87
CA GLN A 89 -15.20 27.99 -30.34
C GLN A 89 -14.10 28.73 -29.54
N LEU A 90 -14.28 30.03 -29.29
CA LEU A 90 -13.33 30.81 -28.49
C LEU A 90 -13.24 30.32 -27.04
N CYS A 91 -14.38 30.01 -26.41
CA CYS A 91 -14.42 29.46 -25.06
C CYS A 91 -13.71 28.11 -24.99
N LEU A 92 -13.96 27.21 -25.95
CA LEU A 92 -13.33 25.90 -26.04
C LEU A 92 -11.84 25.95 -26.39
N GLN A 93 -11.35 27.05 -26.98
CA GLN A 93 -9.93 27.21 -27.33
C GLN A 93 -9.12 27.91 -26.23
N LEU A 94 -9.70 28.92 -25.58
CA LEU A 94 -8.96 29.84 -24.73
C LEU A 94 -9.29 29.73 -23.24
N ILE A 95 -10.48 29.22 -22.89
CA ILE A 95 -10.99 29.23 -21.50
C ILE A 95 -11.08 27.82 -20.94
N LEU A 96 -11.78 26.94 -21.67
CA LEU A 96 -12.08 25.58 -21.23
C LEU A 96 -11.13 24.56 -21.86
N ARG A 97 -9.90 24.96 -22.15
CA ARG A 97 -8.84 24.10 -22.70
C ARG A 97 -7.65 24.10 -21.77
N ILE A 98 -7.15 22.91 -21.46
CA ILE A 98 -5.86 22.81 -20.79
C ILE A 98 -4.79 22.89 -21.88
N PRO A 99 -3.84 23.83 -21.80
CA PRO A 99 -2.76 23.88 -22.77
C PRO A 99 -1.97 22.57 -22.76
N PRO A 100 -1.58 22.03 -23.93
CA PRO A 100 -0.88 20.72 -23.99
C PRO A 100 0.48 20.72 -23.30
N ASN A 101 1.03 21.91 -23.02
CA ASN A 101 2.28 22.11 -22.30
C ASN A 101 2.08 22.28 -20.78
N VAL A 102 0.85 22.17 -20.27
CA VAL A 102 0.54 22.28 -18.85
C VAL A 102 0.12 20.91 -18.35
N LEU A 103 0.86 20.41 -17.37
CA LEU A 103 0.53 19.20 -16.65
C LEU A 103 -0.34 19.57 -15.44
N LEU A 104 -1.42 18.80 -15.24
CA LEU A 104 -2.26 18.96 -14.07
C LEU A 104 -1.52 18.51 -12.79
N PRO A 105 -1.85 19.08 -11.62
CA PRO A 105 -1.21 18.70 -10.35
C PRO A 105 -1.34 17.21 -10.02
N GLU A 106 -2.44 16.57 -10.43
CA GLU A 106 -2.69 15.14 -10.23
C GLU A 106 -1.67 14.26 -10.97
N ASP A 107 -1.13 14.74 -12.10
CA ASP A 107 -0.22 13.99 -12.95
C ASP A 107 1.26 14.32 -12.68
N LYS A 108 1.57 15.26 -11.77
CA LYS A 108 2.95 15.58 -11.37
C LYS A 108 3.83 14.36 -11.02
N PRO A 109 3.33 13.31 -10.34
CA PRO A 109 4.12 12.11 -10.09
C PRO A 109 4.58 11.42 -11.38
N GLN A 110 3.79 11.49 -12.45
CA GLN A 110 4.12 10.87 -13.74
C GLN A 110 5.27 11.62 -14.45
N GLU A 111 5.38 12.94 -14.27
CA GLU A 111 6.49 13.73 -14.81
C GLU A 111 7.75 13.63 -13.95
N MET A 112 7.61 13.68 -12.63
CA MET A 112 8.75 13.62 -11.72
C MET A 112 9.38 12.23 -11.63
N HIS A 113 8.56 11.19 -11.77
CA HIS A 113 8.98 9.80 -11.67
C HIS A 113 8.33 8.99 -12.80
N PRO A 114 8.75 9.22 -14.06
CA PRO A 114 8.29 8.40 -15.17
C PRO A 114 8.82 6.98 -14.94
N CYS A 115 7.92 6.07 -14.60
CA CYS A 115 8.24 4.66 -14.45
C CYS A 115 7.87 3.97 -15.76
N THR A 116 8.86 3.35 -16.40
CA THR A 116 8.59 2.51 -17.56
C THR A 116 7.91 1.21 -17.11
N GLU A 117 7.17 0.59 -18.03
CA GLU A 117 6.51 -0.69 -17.76
C GLU A 117 7.50 -1.77 -17.30
N GLU A 118 8.72 -1.76 -17.86
CA GLU A 118 9.80 -2.68 -17.51
C GLU A 118 10.31 -2.45 -16.07
N GLU A 119 10.53 -1.19 -15.68
CA GLU A 119 10.91 -0.84 -14.30
C GLU A 119 9.81 -1.18 -13.30
N PHE A 120 8.54 -0.99 -13.69
CA PHE A 120 7.40 -1.36 -12.85
C PHE A 120 7.33 -2.87 -12.62
N GLN A 121 7.55 -3.67 -13.68
CA GLN A 121 7.61 -5.13 -13.58
C GLN A 121 8.78 -5.60 -12.70
N LEU A 122 9.96 -5.02 -12.87
CA LEU A 122 11.12 -5.31 -12.02
C LEU A 122 10.84 -4.99 -10.55
N LEU A 123 10.19 -3.85 -10.27
CA LEU A 123 9.81 -3.46 -8.92
C LEU A 123 8.79 -4.46 -8.33
N GLN A 124 7.84 -4.93 -9.13
CA GLN A 124 6.86 -5.91 -8.70
C GLN A 124 7.51 -7.26 -8.36
N GLU A 125 8.46 -7.72 -9.18
CA GLU A 125 9.26 -8.93 -8.91
C GLU A 125 10.12 -8.77 -7.65
N GLU A 126 10.76 -7.61 -7.45
CA GLU A 126 11.55 -7.32 -6.26
C GLU A 126 10.68 -7.33 -4.99
N ILE A 127 9.48 -6.74 -5.04
CA ILE A 127 8.52 -6.77 -3.93
C ILE A 127 8.15 -8.22 -3.58
N GLU A 128 7.85 -9.05 -4.58
CA GLU A 128 7.50 -10.46 -4.35
C GLU A 128 8.67 -11.23 -3.72
N GLN A 129 9.88 -11.04 -4.24
CA GLN A 129 11.09 -11.66 -3.68
C GLN A 129 11.36 -11.21 -2.25
N LEU A 130 11.18 -9.92 -1.94
CA LEU A 130 11.37 -9.39 -0.59
C LEU A 130 10.32 -9.91 0.38
N GLN A 131 9.07 -10.04 -0.05
CA GLN A 131 8.01 -10.64 0.77
C GLN A 131 8.31 -12.11 1.08
N GLU A 132 8.81 -12.87 0.11
CA GLU A 132 9.16 -14.27 0.34
C GLU A 132 10.37 -14.40 1.28
N ARG A 133 11.42 -13.60 1.07
CA ARG A 133 12.57 -13.53 1.98
C ARG A 133 12.14 -13.15 3.40
N TYR A 134 11.22 -12.20 3.55
CA TYR A 134 10.72 -11.82 4.86
C TYR A 134 10.05 -13.00 5.57
N LYS A 135 9.22 -13.81 4.87
CA LYS A 135 8.61 -15.01 5.46
C LYS A 135 9.64 -16.03 5.89
N THR A 136 10.66 -16.28 5.06
CA THR A 136 11.72 -17.24 5.40
C THR A 136 12.55 -16.77 6.59
N GLU A 137 12.87 -15.48 6.67
CA GLU A 137 13.59 -14.88 7.81
C GLU A 137 12.78 -14.96 9.11
N VAL A 138 11.46 -14.73 9.05
CA VAL A 138 10.58 -14.94 10.20
C VAL A 138 10.58 -16.40 10.65
N GLY A 139 10.52 -17.34 9.70
CA GLY A 139 10.62 -18.77 9.98
C GLY A 139 11.97 -19.16 10.61
N ALA A 140 13.07 -18.67 10.06
CA ALA A 140 14.42 -18.90 10.57
C ALA A 140 14.59 -18.33 11.99
N LYS A 141 14.10 -17.11 12.23
CA LYS A 141 14.08 -16.51 13.57
C LYS A 141 13.33 -17.41 14.57
N GLN A 142 12.17 -17.94 14.18
CA GLN A 142 11.39 -18.81 15.07
C GLN A 142 12.12 -20.14 15.35
N ALA A 143 12.79 -20.72 14.34
CA ALA A 143 13.60 -21.92 14.50
C ALA A 143 14.78 -21.69 15.46
N LEU A 144 15.50 -20.57 15.32
CA LEU A 144 16.60 -20.20 16.20
C LEU A 144 16.13 -19.99 17.65
N LEU A 145 14.96 -19.39 17.85
CA LEU A 145 14.37 -19.25 19.18
C LEU A 145 14.02 -20.61 19.80
N ALA A 146 13.49 -21.55 19.01
CA ALA A 146 13.21 -22.90 19.48
C ALA A 146 14.50 -23.65 19.86
N GLU A 147 15.54 -23.58 19.02
CA GLU A 147 16.85 -24.18 19.29
C GLU A 147 17.50 -23.62 20.56
N LEU A 148 17.37 -22.31 20.80
CA LEU A 148 17.87 -21.67 22.01
C LEU A 148 17.17 -22.20 23.27
N GLU A 149 15.86 -22.44 23.23
CA GLU A 149 15.15 -23.05 24.36
C GLU A 149 15.56 -24.50 24.59
N GLU A 150 15.77 -25.28 23.53
CA GLU A 150 16.31 -26.64 23.64
C GLU A 150 17.72 -26.63 24.25
N GLN A 151 18.58 -25.71 23.83
CA GLN A 151 19.93 -25.56 24.35
C GLN A 151 19.93 -25.26 25.85
N LYS A 152 19.02 -24.40 26.34
CA LYS A 152 18.87 -24.12 27.78
C LYS A 152 18.52 -25.37 28.59
N ILE A 153 17.67 -26.24 28.05
CA ILE A 153 17.30 -27.50 28.71
C ILE A 153 18.52 -28.42 28.83
N VAL A 154 19.30 -28.56 27.76
CA VAL A 154 20.52 -29.38 27.76
C VAL A 154 21.57 -28.81 28.72
N GLU A 155 21.77 -27.49 28.72
CA GLU A 155 22.68 -26.81 29.63
C GLU A 155 22.28 -27.03 31.10
N ALA A 156 20.98 -26.94 31.42
CA ALA A 156 20.49 -27.22 32.77
C ALA A 156 20.74 -28.66 33.21
N LYS A 157 20.57 -29.64 32.31
CA LYS A 157 20.88 -31.06 32.59
C LYS A 157 22.37 -31.28 32.84
N LEU A 158 23.24 -30.64 32.06
CA LEU A 158 24.69 -30.72 32.26
C LEU A 158 25.09 -30.10 33.61
N LYS A 159 24.53 -28.93 33.96
CA LYS A 159 24.73 -28.30 35.27
C LYS A 159 24.26 -29.19 36.42
N GLN A 160 23.14 -29.88 36.28
CA GLN A 160 22.67 -30.85 37.27
C GLN A 160 23.65 -32.02 37.44
N THR A 161 24.23 -32.50 36.35
CA THR A 161 25.22 -33.59 36.40
C THR A 161 26.52 -33.13 37.07
N LEU A 162 26.97 -31.91 36.80
CA LEU A 162 28.11 -31.30 37.51
C LEU A 162 27.83 -31.15 39.00
N ALA A 163 26.65 -30.62 39.38
CA ALA A 163 26.26 -30.50 40.78
C ALA A 163 26.22 -31.87 41.49
N PHE A 164 25.77 -32.92 40.81
CA PHE A 164 25.81 -34.28 41.35
C PHE A 164 27.25 -34.78 41.59
N PHE A 165 28.20 -34.48 40.70
CA PHE A 165 29.61 -34.78 40.94
C PHE A 165 30.17 -34.00 42.12
N ASP A 166 29.85 -32.71 42.23
CA ASP A 166 30.26 -31.88 43.36
C ASP A 166 29.69 -32.41 44.69
N GLU A 167 28.42 -32.84 44.73
CA GLU A 167 27.80 -33.48 45.89
C GLU A 167 28.49 -34.80 46.27
N LEU A 168 28.84 -35.63 45.28
CA LEU A 168 29.54 -36.89 45.51
C LEU A 168 30.94 -36.66 46.09
N ASP A 169 31.68 -35.70 45.55
CA ASP A 169 33.00 -35.31 46.04
C ASP A 169 32.92 -34.74 47.47
N ASN A 170 31.90 -33.91 47.75
CA ASN A 170 31.65 -33.38 49.09
C ASN A 170 31.28 -34.48 50.09
N ALA A 171 30.41 -35.42 49.73
CA ALA A 171 30.09 -36.57 50.59
C ALA A 171 31.31 -37.46 50.88
N GLY A 172 32.19 -37.66 49.89
CA GLY A 172 33.47 -38.35 50.07
C GLY A 172 34.41 -37.62 51.04
N ARG A 173 34.47 -36.28 50.95
CA ARG A 173 35.21 -35.43 51.91
C ARG A 173 34.66 -35.56 53.32
N ASP A 174 33.34 -35.51 53.50
CA ASP A 174 32.68 -35.59 54.81
C ASP A 174 32.90 -36.95 55.50
N GLN A 175 33.00 -38.04 54.72
CA GLN A 175 33.33 -39.37 55.22
C GLN A 175 34.84 -39.60 55.42
N GLY A 176 35.68 -38.59 55.19
CA GLY A 176 37.12 -38.64 55.43
C GLY A 176 37.94 -39.29 54.31
N THR A 177 37.33 -39.60 53.16
CA THR A 177 37.99 -40.12 51.95
C THR A 177 37.87 -39.11 50.82
N SER A 178 38.50 -37.94 51.00
CA SER A 178 38.39 -36.79 50.08
C SER A 178 38.96 -37.05 48.68
N ASP A 179 39.94 -37.94 48.57
CA ASP A 179 40.45 -38.43 47.29
C ASP A 179 40.48 -39.96 47.34
N PHE A 180 39.53 -40.58 46.66
CA PHE A 180 39.43 -42.03 46.58
C PHE A 180 40.67 -42.65 45.96
N ARG A 181 41.32 -41.98 45.01
CA ARG A 181 42.52 -42.49 44.34
C ARG A 181 43.71 -42.49 45.29
N GLU A 182 43.94 -41.42 46.03
CA GLU A 182 45.02 -41.36 47.05
C GLU A 182 44.75 -42.34 48.20
N SER A 183 43.50 -42.41 48.66
CA SER A 183 43.07 -43.32 49.73
C SER A 183 43.28 -44.79 49.33
N LEU A 184 42.90 -45.16 48.11
CA LEU A 184 43.10 -46.51 47.57
C LEU A 184 44.59 -46.83 47.39
N ALA A 185 45.40 -45.87 46.89
CA ALA A 185 46.83 -46.05 46.74
C ALA A 185 47.52 -46.31 48.10
N PHE A 186 47.16 -45.54 49.13
CA PHE A 186 47.65 -45.74 50.49
C PHE A 186 47.22 -47.09 51.08
N LEU A 187 45.96 -47.49 50.89
CA LEU A 187 45.43 -48.79 51.33
C LEU A 187 46.20 -49.95 50.69
N VAL A 188 46.43 -49.90 49.37
CA VAL A 188 47.17 -50.92 48.63
C VAL A 188 48.63 -50.99 49.11
N GLN A 189 49.28 -49.85 49.33
CA GLN A 189 50.65 -49.80 49.82
C GLN A 189 50.79 -50.41 51.23
N ASN A 190 49.87 -50.07 52.13
CA ASN A 190 49.89 -50.60 53.50
C ASN A 190 49.51 -52.08 53.55
N SER A 191 48.55 -52.51 52.73
CA SER A 191 48.21 -53.93 52.58
C SER A 191 49.42 -54.77 52.15
N ARG A 192 50.21 -54.29 51.17
CA ARG A 192 51.47 -54.95 50.77
C ARG A 192 52.48 -55.03 51.92
N LYS A 193 52.66 -53.95 52.69
CA LYS A 193 53.54 -53.95 53.87
C LYS A 193 53.07 -54.95 54.92
N LEU A 194 51.76 -54.96 55.22
CA LEU A 194 51.15 -55.87 56.19
C LEU A 194 51.30 -57.33 55.76
N GLN A 195 51.10 -57.63 54.48
CA GLN A 195 51.31 -58.96 53.92
C GLN A 195 52.76 -59.42 54.07
N THR A 196 53.72 -58.53 53.80
CA THR A 196 55.15 -58.79 53.99
C THR A 196 55.49 -59.08 55.46
N ILE A 197 54.90 -58.32 56.40
CA ILE A 197 55.06 -58.53 57.84
C ILE A 197 54.44 -59.86 58.27
N ARG A 198 53.20 -60.15 57.86
CA ARG A 198 52.51 -61.41 58.14
C ARG A 198 53.33 -62.61 57.70
N ASP A 199 53.84 -62.59 56.47
CA ASP A 199 54.66 -63.67 55.93
C ASP A 199 56.01 -63.80 56.67
N THR A 200 56.49 -62.73 57.29
CA THR A 200 57.69 -62.74 58.15
C THR A 200 57.38 -63.31 59.54
N VAL A 201 56.27 -62.91 60.16
CA VAL A 201 55.79 -63.46 61.44
C VAL A 201 55.46 -64.95 61.32
N GLU A 202 54.84 -65.39 60.22
CA GLU A 202 54.61 -66.81 59.97
C GLU A 202 55.92 -67.60 59.82
N ARG A 203 56.94 -67.02 59.17
CA ARG A 203 58.27 -67.64 59.06
C ARG A 203 58.97 -67.75 60.41
N GLU A 204 58.91 -66.71 61.25
CA GLU A 204 59.48 -66.72 62.60
C GLU A 204 58.71 -67.65 63.55
N SER A 205 57.37 -67.67 63.47
CA SER A 205 56.52 -68.60 64.23
C SER A 205 56.80 -70.06 63.85
N LYS A 206 57.07 -70.34 62.56
CA LYS A 206 57.53 -71.67 62.11
C LYS A 206 58.92 -72.02 62.64
N ARG A 207 59.84 -71.05 62.80
CA ARG A 207 61.15 -71.30 63.45
C ARG A 207 61.02 -71.59 64.93
N MET A 208 60.15 -70.86 65.65
CA MET A 208 59.93 -71.06 67.08
C MET A 208 59.23 -72.39 67.43
N LYS A 209 58.53 -73.03 66.46
CA LYS A 209 57.94 -74.37 66.64
C LYS A 209 58.90 -75.53 66.37
N ILE A 210 60.13 -75.25 65.92
CA ILE A 210 61.17 -76.25 65.59
C ILE A 210 62.31 -76.23 66.63
N SER A 211 62.23 -75.36 67.65
CA SER A 211 63.09 -75.40 68.84
C SER A 211 62.31 -75.88 70.06
#